data_AF-A0AAJ1B0T2-F1
#
_entry.id   AF-A0AAJ1B0T2-F1
#
_cell.length_a   1.000
_cell.length_b   1.000
_cell.length_c   1.000
_cell.angle_alpha   90.00
_cell.angle_beta   90.00
_cell.angle_gamma   90.00
#
_symmetry.space_group_name_H-M   'P 1'
#
loop_
_entity.id
_entity.type
_entity.pdbx_description
1 polymer ?
#
loop_
_entity_poly.entity_id
_entity_poly.type
_entity_poly.pdbx_seq_one_letter_code
_entity_poly.pdbx_strand_id
1 'polypeptide(L)' 'MYQRSNGLRSEFGRDYTRIIFSQAYRRLKHKTQVFFAVKDDHVCTRSEHVNLVESVSYTIANYLGLNTELTKAIAVGH' A
#
# COMPACT_ATOMS: atom_id res chain seq x y z
N MET A 1 -0.06 -15.56 16.09
CA MET A 1 0.21 -14.15 15.73
C MET A 1 0.35 -13.34 17.01
N TYR A 2 1.44 -12.58 17.21
CA TYR A 2 1.66 -11.82 18.45
C TYR A 2 0.62 -10.70 18.60
N GLN A 3 -0.32 -10.81 19.54
CA GLN A 3 -1.36 -9.81 19.81
C GLN A 3 -0.91 -9.00 21.03
N ARG A 4 -0.58 -7.71 20.85
CA ARG A 4 -0.28 -6.80 21.96
C ARG A 4 -1.59 -6.25 22.48
N SER A 5 -1.94 -6.57 23.73
CA SER A 5 -3.20 -6.16 24.36
C SER A 5 -3.38 -4.63 24.47
N ASN A 6 -2.28 -3.86 24.50
CA ASN A 6 -2.27 -2.38 24.61
C ASN A 6 -1.56 -1.69 23.43
N GLY A 7 -1.81 -2.14 22.20
CA GLY A 7 -1.25 -1.49 21.01
C GLY A 7 -2.04 -0.23 20.60
N LEU A 8 -1.35 0.89 20.37
CA LEU A 8 -1.96 2.12 19.80
C LEU A 8 -2.51 1.93 18.36
N ARG A 9 -2.14 0.84 17.68
CA ARG A 9 -2.53 0.53 16.30
C ARG A 9 -3.53 -0.61 16.28
N SER A 10 -4.55 -0.48 15.42
CA SER A 10 -5.48 -1.57 15.10
C SER A 10 -4.76 -2.74 14.42
N GLU A 11 -5.46 -3.86 14.27
CA GLU A 11 -4.93 -5.03 13.56
C GLU A 11 -4.59 -4.70 12.10
N PHE A 12 -5.45 -3.95 11.41
CA PHE A 12 -5.21 -3.53 10.03
C PHE A 12 -4.11 -2.47 9.90
N GLY A 13 -4.02 -1.53 10.84
CA GLY A 13 -2.91 -0.57 10.89
C GLY A 13 -1.56 -1.25 11.10
N ARG A 14 -1.53 -2.37 11.84
CA ARG A 14 -0.34 -3.23 11.98
C ARG A 14 -0.02 -3.97 10.69
N ASP A 15 -1.02 -4.52 10.00
CA ASP A 15 -0.80 -5.23 8.74
C ASP A 15 -0.33 -4.29 7.63
N TYR A 16 -0.93 -3.11 7.51
CA TYR A 16 -0.44 -2.03 6.65
C TYR A 16 1.05 -1.74 6.90
N THR A 17 1.42 -1.55 8.17
CA THR A 17 2.83 -1.32 8.56
C THR A 17 3.72 -2.49 8.12
N ARG A 18 3.31 -3.74 8.38
CA ARG A 18 4.10 -4.92 7.99
C ARG A 18 4.35 -4.97 6.48
N ILE A 19 3.34 -4.63 5.68
CA ILE A 19 3.44 -4.65 4.23
C ILE A 19 4.42 -3.59 3.74
N ILE A 20 4.25 -2.32 4.14
CA ILE A 20 5.10 -1.22 3.65
C ILE A 20 6.57 -1.36 4.05
N PHE A 21 6.86 -2.00 5.19
CA PHE A 21 8.23 -2.28 5.65
C PHE A 21 8.78 -3.63 5.15
N SER A 22 8.00 -4.38 4.36
CA SER A 22 8.43 -5.65 3.82
C SER A 22 9.45 -5.48 2.68
N GLN A 23 10.30 -6.49 2.50
CA GLN A 23 11.21 -6.53 1.35
C GLN A 23 10.45 -6.66 0.01
N ALA A 24 9.25 -7.26 0.01
CA ALA A 24 8.42 -7.38 -1.18
C ALA A 24 7.96 -6.00 -1.68
N TYR A 25 7.46 -5.17 -0.76
CA TYR A 25 7.04 -3.80 -1.06
C TYR A 25 8.21 -2.94 -1.56
N ARG A 26 9.36 -3.01 -0.89
CA ARG A 26 10.57 -2.27 -1.30
C ARG A 26 11.01 -2.58 -2.74
N ARG A 27 10.84 -3.83 -3.20
CA ARG A 27 11.17 -4.22 -4.58
C ARG A 27 10.27 -3.57 -5.63
N LEU A 28 9.08 -3.09 -5.28
CA LEU A 28 8.16 -2.42 -6.21
C LEU A 28 8.75 -1.12 -6.77
N LYS A 29 9.63 -0.45 -6.02
CA LYS A 29 10.36 0.74 -6.48
C LYS A 29 11.16 0.50 -7.76
N HIS A 30 11.63 -0.74 -7.96
CA HIS A 30 12.47 -1.11 -9.09
C HIS A 30 11.72 -1.95 -10.13
N LYS A 31 10.38 -2.05 -10.01
CA LYS A 31 9.53 -2.70 -11.02
C LYS A 31 8.79 -1.63 -11.80
N THR A 32 8.91 -1.67 -13.11
CA THR A 32 8.12 -0.79 -13.97
C THR A 32 6.66 -1.22 -13.99
N GLN A 33 5.77 -0.26 -14.21
CA GLN A 33 4.36 -0.51 -14.47
C GLN A 33 4.09 -0.36 -15.96
N VAL A 34 3.73 -1.45 -16.62
CA VAL A 34 3.33 -1.56 -18.04
C VAL A 34 4.42 -1.20 -19.08
N PHE A 35 5.19 -0.14 -18.90
CA PHE A 35 6.23 0.29 -19.84
C PHE A 35 7.63 -0.14 -19.40
N PHE A 36 8.51 -0.47 -20.36
CA PHE A 36 9.92 -0.75 -20.07
C PHE A 36 10.67 0.57 -19.92
N ALA A 37 11.47 0.71 -18.86
CA ALA A 37 12.29 1.90 -18.62
C ALA A 37 13.48 1.90 -19.58
N VAL A 38 13.33 2.52 -20.76
CA VAL A 38 14.42 2.54 -21.75
C VAL A 38 15.25 3.82 -21.68
N LYS A 39 14.72 4.95 -21.14
CA LYS A 39 15.46 6.24 -21.07
C LYS A 39 14.78 7.40 -20.33
N ASP A 40 13.61 7.20 -19.72
CA ASP A 40 12.79 8.29 -19.18
C ASP A 40 12.51 8.02 -17.69
N ASP A 41 12.93 8.96 -16.84
CA ASP A 41 12.78 8.87 -15.38
C ASP A 41 11.33 9.14 -14.94
N HIS A 42 10.44 9.50 -15.87
CA HIS A 42 9.01 9.67 -15.65
C HIS A 42 8.19 8.39 -15.85
N VAL A 43 8.82 7.24 -16.08
CA VAL A 43 8.09 5.96 -16.18
C VAL A 43 7.57 5.54 -14.81
N CYS A 44 6.24 5.42 -14.70
CA CYS A 44 5.59 4.92 -13.49
C CYS A 44 6.15 3.57 -13.05
N THR A 45 6.52 3.50 -11.79
CA THR A 45 6.89 2.28 -11.07
C THR A 45 5.66 1.62 -10.46
N ARG A 46 5.76 0.33 -10.13
CA ARG A 46 4.70 -0.36 -9.37
C ARG A 46 4.48 0.27 -8.00
N SER A 47 5.51 0.85 -7.37
CA SER A 47 5.35 1.51 -6.07
C SER A 47 4.48 2.76 -6.17
N GLU A 48 4.60 3.54 -7.24
CA GLU A 48 3.76 4.73 -7.47
C GLU A 48 2.32 4.32 -7.77
N HIS A 49 2.12 3.30 -8.61
CA HIS A 49 0.79 2.74 -8.86
C HIS A 49 0.10 2.30 -7.56
N VAL A 50 0.82 1.57 -6.71
CA VAL A 50 0.29 1.10 -5.42
C VAL A 50 -0.09 2.28 -4.50
N ASN A 51 0.74 3.32 -4.43
CA ASN A 51 0.41 4.53 -3.65
C ASN A 51 -0.83 5.26 -4.21
N LEU A 52 -1.00 5.33 -5.53
CA LEU A 52 -2.19 5.93 -6.16
C LEU A 52 -3.45 5.11 -5.88
N VAL A 53 -3.37 3.78 -5.98
CA VAL A 53 -4.49 2.87 -5.65
C VAL A 53 -4.88 3.01 -4.17
N GLU A 54 -3.91 3.10 -3.27
CA GLU A 54 -4.16 3.33 -1.83
C GLU A 54 -4.88 4.66 -1.58
N SER A 55 -4.44 5.76 -2.20
CA SER A 55 -5.05 7.08 -2.04
C SER A 55 -6.49 7.13 -2.57
N VAL A 56 -6.73 6.59 -3.77
CA VAL A 56 -8.07 6.56 -4.39
C VAL A 56 -9.02 5.66 -3.59
N SER A 57 -8.58 4.45 -3.25
CA SER A 57 -9.40 3.50 -2.48
C SER A 57 -9.72 4.01 -1.07
N TYR A 58 -8.78 4.68 -0.40
CA TYR A 58 -9.03 5.34 0.89
C TYR A 58 -10.14 6.39 0.78
N THR A 59 -10.10 7.25 -0.24
CA THR A 59 -11.11 8.30 -0.46
C THR A 59 -12.50 7.70 -0.65
N ILE A 60 -12.59 6.64 -1.46
CA ILE A 60 -13.84 5.91 -1.70
C ILE A 60 -14.34 5.26 -0.41
N ALA A 61 -13.49 4.52 0.30
CA ALA A 61 -13.86 3.85 1.54
C ALA A 61 -14.30 4.84 2.63
N ASN A 62 -13.61 5.97 2.76
CA ASN A 62 -13.95 7.02 3.71
C ASN A 62 -15.32 7.63 3.40
N TYR A 63 -15.60 7.93 2.12
CA TYR A 63 -16.89 8.49 1.70
C TYR A 63 -18.05 7.51 1.93
N LEU A 64 -17.81 6.22 1.75
CA LEU A 64 -18.80 5.16 1.94
C LEU A 64 -18.92 4.65 3.40
N GLY A 65 -18.15 5.19 4.34
CA GLY A 65 -18.15 4.74 5.74
C GLY A 65 -17.60 3.32 5.93
N LEU A 66 -16.74 2.85 5.03
CA LEU A 66 -16.09 1.53 5.11
C LEU A 66 -14.83 1.58 5.96
N ASN A 67 -14.26 0.41 6.27
CA ASN A 67 -13.02 0.33 7.05
C ASN A 67 -11.82 0.81 6.22
N THR A 68 -11.37 2.04 6.49
CA THR A 68 -10.28 2.69 5.76
C THR A 68 -8.92 2.05 6.03
N GLU A 69 -8.64 1.59 7.25
CA GLU A 69 -7.37 0.94 7.58
C GLU A 69 -7.21 -0.41 6.87
N LEU A 70 -8.29 -1.22 6.81
CA LEU A 70 -8.33 -2.45 6.03
C LEU A 70 -8.14 -2.16 4.54
N THR A 71 -8.85 -1.15 4.03
CA THR A 71 -8.75 -0.75 2.61
C THR A 71 -7.31 -0.38 2.24
N LYS A 72 -6.66 0.44 3.06
CA LYS A 72 -5.25 0.81 2.87
C LYS A 72 -4.34 -0.40 2.90
N ALA A 73 -4.52 -1.32 3.87
CA ALA A 73 -3.72 -2.53 3.99
C ALA A 73 -3.81 -3.44 2.76
N ILE A 74 -5.02 -3.63 2.21
CA ILE A 74 -5.25 -4.38 0.97
C ILE A 74 -4.60 -3.65 -0.21
N ALA A 75 -4.81 -2.33 -0.32
CA ALA A 75 -4.29 -1.54 -1.42
C ALA A 75 -2.76 -1.56 -1.49
N VAL A 76 -2.03 -1.55 -0.36
CA VAL A 76 -0.56 -1.67 -0.39
C VAL A 76 -0.06 -3.10 -0.63
N GLY A 77 -0.93 -4.11 -0.51
CA GLY A 77 -0.58 -5.52 -0.57
C GLY A 77 -0.97 -6.27 -1.85
N HIS A 78 -1.67 -5.63 -2.80
CA HIS A 78 -2.09 -6.26 -4.07
C HIS A 78 -0.92 -6.52 -5.03
#